data_AF-A0A7Y3K899-F1
#
_entry.id   AF-A0A7Y3K899-F1
#
_cell.length_a   1.000
_cell.length_b   1.000
_cell.length_c   1.000
_cell.angle_alpha   90.00
_cell.angle_beta   90.00
_cell.angle_gamma   90.00
#
_symmetry.space_group_name_H-M   'P 1'
#
loop_
_entity.id
_entity.type
_entity.pdbx_description
1 polymer ?
#
loop_
_entity_poly.entity_id
_entity_poly.type
_entity_poly.pdbx_seq_one_letter_code
_entity_poly.pdbx_strand_id
1 'polypeptide(L)'
;MSNYENLVFKIPVEGADYPQCSEFITTTVDAIIEEAIERGRNKIIINTNLKLGLPMENINKIAGPFVEAWAVQTFSLLVDDANNCYRLINVEAKERLYMADIILQFKREAGSRTVVSAEVDVKATAEDIESSGKSPNITSFVRIRTAYVEDADYLFLILSLKHRVYCKKNGQSGLMDGVMEVVGHKAYDLKFISSRDMNYNPALGNGQMQIRDIHYVSVENRTTWEFCQLLDRKYLGSSKRSYRSWLALARKYGWIKYD
;
A
#
# COMPACT_ATOMS: atom_id res chain seq x y z
N MET A 1 -19.39 15.98 -20.04
CA MET A 1 -17.97 16.32 -19.80
C MET A 1 -17.71 17.82 -19.98
N SER A 2 -18.51 18.56 -20.76
CA SER A 2 -18.36 20.01 -20.98
C SER A 2 -18.20 20.90 -19.74
N ASN A 3 -18.76 20.52 -18.58
CA ASN A 3 -18.64 21.33 -17.36
C ASN A 3 -17.35 21.09 -16.57
N TYR A 4 -16.72 19.91 -16.71
CA TYR A 4 -15.49 19.56 -15.97
C TYR A 4 -14.26 20.26 -16.55
N GLU A 5 -14.17 20.29 -17.89
CA GLU A 5 -13.05 20.89 -18.62
C GLU A 5 -12.97 22.41 -18.46
N ASN A 6 -14.09 23.06 -18.11
CA ASN A 6 -14.17 24.50 -17.89
C ASN A 6 -13.76 24.94 -16.47
N LEU A 7 -13.37 24.01 -15.59
CA LEU A 7 -12.98 24.34 -14.22
C LEU A 7 -11.54 24.79 -14.15
N VAL A 8 -11.28 25.76 -13.27
CA VAL A 8 -9.91 26.17 -12.93
C VAL A 8 -9.38 25.26 -11.82
N PHE A 9 -8.54 24.29 -12.17
CA PHE A 9 -7.99 23.34 -11.21
C PHE A 9 -6.81 23.91 -10.40
N LYS A 10 -6.66 23.43 -9.15
CA LYS A 10 -5.38 23.50 -8.44
C LYS A 10 -4.52 22.34 -8.97
N ILE A 11 -3.62 22.64 -9.90
CA ILE A 11 -2.77 21.65 -10.57
C ILE A 11 -1.53 21.39 -9.68
N PRO A 12 -1.36 20.16 -9.16
CA PRO A 12 -0.14 19.78 -8.45
C PRO A 12 1.03 19.65 -9.43
N VAL A 13 2.20 20.17 -9.04
CA VAL A 13 3.44 20.10 -9.83
C VAL A 13 4.47 19.36 -8.99
N GLU A 14 4.76 18.13 -9.38
CA GLU A 14 5.75 17.29 -8.71
C GLU A 14 7.18 17.75 -8.99
N GLY A 15 8.10 17.43 -8.09
CA GLY A 15 9.53 17.63 -8.29
C GLY A 15 10.05 16.78 -9.45
N ALA A 16 11.04 17.32 -10.17
CA ALA A 16 11.69 16.61 -11.27
C ALA A 16 12.37 15.29 -10.84
N ASP A 17 12.68 15.14 -9.55
CA ASP A 17 13.29 13.94 -8.99
C ASP A 17 12.27 12.92 -8.42
N TYR A 18 10.96 13.15 -8.60
CA TYR A 18 9.93 12.22 -8.12
C TYR A 18 10.11 10.80 -8.65
N PRO A 19 10.28 10.55 -9.97
CA PRO A 19 10.40 9.18 -10.47
C PRO A 19 11.56 8.43 -9.83
N GLN A 20 12.68 9.11 -9.60
CA GLN A 20 13.86 8.56 -8.96
C GLN A 20 13.63 8.32 -7.46
N CYS A 21 12.86 9.18 -6.77
CA CYS A 21 12.44 8.94 -5.39
C CYS A 21 11.57 7.69 -5.27
N SER A 22 10.59 7.57 -6.17
CA SER A 22 9.64 6.46 -6.23
C SER A 22 10.34 5.13 -6.53
N GLU A 23 11.20 5.09 -7.54
CA GLU A 23 12.02 3.92 -7.89
C GLU A 23 12.95 3.53 -6.74
N PHE A 24 13.61 4.51 -6.12
CA PHE A 24 14.51 4.26 -5.00
C PHE A 24 13.77 3.60 -3.83
N ILE A 25 12.65 4.16 -3.36
CA ILE A 25 11.95 3.58 -2.21
C ILE A 25 11.33 2.24 -2.57
N THR A 26 10.65 2.10 -3.72
CA THR A 26 10.00 0.83 -4.10
C THR A 26 11.00 -0.31 -4.18
N THR A 27 12.15 -0.09 -4.83
CA THR A 27 13.24 -1.07 -4.91
C THR A 27 13.85 -1.38 -3.55
N THR A 28 14.03 -0.36 -2.70
CA THR A 28 14.59 -0.54 -1.36
C THR A 28 13.65 -1.35 -0.46
N VAL A 29 12.36 -1.05 -0.50
CA VAL A 29 11.33 -1.80 0.24
C VAL A 29 11.28 -3.25 -0.22
N ASP A 30 11.29 -3.51 -1.53
CA ASP A 30 11.36 -4.88 -2.07
C ASP A 30 12.62 -5.60 -1.58
N ALA A 31 13.79 -4.96 -1.66
CA ALA A 31 15.05 -5.57 -1.24
C ALA A 31 15.09 -5.91 0.26
N ILE A 32 14.50 -5.09 1.12
CA ILE A 32 14.40 -5.36 2.57
C ILE A 32 13.55 -6.61 2.83
N ILE A 33 12.40 -6.71 2.17
CA ILE A 33 11.49 -7.84 2.35
C ILE A 33 12.09 -9.12 1.75
N GLU A 34 12.72 -9.03 0.59
CA GLU A 34 13.41 -10.17 -0.01
C GLU A 34 14.54 -10.68 0.89
N GLU A 35 15.38 -9.80 1.45
CA GLU A 35 16.45 -10.22 2.37
C GLU A 35 15.88 -10.94 3.61
N ALA A 36 14.74 -10.48 4.13
CA ALA A 36 14.07 -11.14 5.24
C ALA A 36 13.59 -12.57 4.86
N ILE A 37 13.10 -12.76 3.64
CA ILE A 37 12.72 -14.06 3.09
C ILE A 37 13.94 -14.95 2.90
N GLU A 38 14.98 -14.47 2.23
CA GLU A 38 16.21 -15.23 1.94
C GLU A 38 16.92 -15.69 3.21
N ARG A 39 16.90 -14.87 4.27
CA ARG A 39 17.49 -15.22 5.57
C ARG A 39 16.56 -16.04 6.47
N GLY A 40 15.39 -16.44 5.98
CA GLY A 40 14.42 -17.24 6.74
C GLY A 40 13.77 -16.50 7.92
N ARG A 41 13.81 -15.17 7.91
CA ARG A 41 13.21 -14.25 8.92
C ARG A 41 11.76 -13.87 8.56
N ASN A 42 11.13 -14.66 7.70
CA ASN A 42 9.81 -14.48 7.11
C ASN A 42 8.72 -15.36 7.75
N LYS A 43 8.95 -15.89 8.95
CA LYS A 43 8.06 -16.83 9.63
C LYS A 43 7.56 -16.25 10.94
N ILE A 44 6.25 -16.23 11.10
CA ILE A 44 5.57 -15.90 12.34
C ILE A 44 5.14 -17.23 12.97
N ILE A 45 5.69 -17.52 14.14
CA ILE A 45 5.41 -18.76 14.87
C ILE A 45 4.39 -18.46 15.97
N ILE A 46 3.26 -19.15 15.95
CA ILE A 46 2.22 -19.08 16.97
C ILE A 46 2.21 -20.40 17.72
N ASN A 47 2.73 -20.38 18.95
CA ASN A 47 2.63 -21.53 19.84
C ASN A 47 1.23 -21.56 20.47
N THR A 48 0.60 -22.73 20.44
CA THR A 48 -0.71 -22.95 21.07
C THR A 48 -0.68 -24.22 21.90
N ASN A 49 -1.60 -24.33 22.86
CA ASN A 49 -1.84 -25.56 23.60
C ASN A 49 -2.82 -26.52 22.87
N LEU A 50 -3.21 -26.21 21.63
CA LEU A 50 -4.08 -27.06 20.83
C LEU A 50 -3.29 -28.24 20.27
N LYS A 51 -3.67 -29.46 20.66
CA LYS A 51 -3.02 -30.69 20.15
C LYS A 51 -3.09 -30.83 18.64
N LEU A 52 -4.13 -30.28 18.01
CA LEU A 52 -4.36 -30.32 16.57
C LEU A 52 -3.85 -29.06 15.84
N GLY A 53 -3.27 -28.09 16.55
CA GLY A 53 -2.77 -26.84 15.98
C GLY A 53 -3.83 -25.78 15.76
N LEU A 54 -3.51 -24.79 14.92
CA LEU A 54 -4.41 -23.69 14.60
C LEU A 54 -5.62 -24.17 13.78
N PRO A 55 -6.81 -23.55 13.95
CA PRO A 55 -7.98 -23.85 13.14
C PRO A 55 -7.79 -23.34 11.71
N MET A 56 -7.28 -24.20 10.83
CA MET A 56 -6.93 -23.85 9.44
C MET A 56 -8.12 -23.33 8.63
N GLU A 57 -9.34 -23.77 8.92
CA GLU A 57 -10.56 -23.33 8.21
C GLU A 57 -10.83 -21.83 8.29
N ASN A 58 -10.41 -21.16 9.36
CA ASN A 58 -10.64 -19.73 9.59
C ASN A 58 -9.35 -18.92 9.71
N ILE A 59 -8.21 -19.52 9.35
CA ILE A 59 -6.89 -18.95 9.60
C ILE A 59 -6.66 -17.64 8.84
N ASN A 60 -7.28 -17.51 7.67
CA ASN A 60 -7.23 -16.32 6.82
C ASN A 60 -7.77 -15.06 7.52
N LYS A 61 -8.66 -15.19 8.52
CA LYS A 61 -9.18 -14.03 9.29
C LYS A 61 -8.14 -13.40 10.21
N ILE A 62 -7.09 -14.14 10.56
CA ILE A 62 -6.02 -13.67 11.43
C ILE A 62 -4.68 -13.57 10.70
N ALA A 63 -4.42 -14.43 9.71
CA ALA A 63 -3.14 -14.49 9.02
C ALA A 63 -2.76 -13.16 8.34
N GLY A 64 -3.72 -12.51 7.67
CA GLY A 64 -3.48 -11.20 7.07
C GLY A 64 -2.96 -10.15 8.06
N PRO A 65 -3.71 -9.88 9.15
CA PRO A 65 -3.26 -8.98 10.21
C PRO A 65 -1.89 -9.32 10.82
N PHE A 66 -1.57 -10.61 11.01
CA PHE A 66 -0.27 -11.03 11.52
C PHE A 66 0.86 -10.73 10.52
N VAL A 67 0.64 -11.00 9.23
CA VAL A 67 1.61 -10.71 8.16
C VAL A 67 1.83 -9.22 7.98
N GLU A 68 0.77 -8.42 8.05
CA GLU A 68 0.86 -6.96 8.04
C GLU A 68 1.68 -6.44 9.24
N ALA A 69 1.41 -6.95 10.44
CA ALA A 69 2.20 -6.61 11.64
C ALA A 69 3.67 -7.05 11.54
N TRP A 70 3.95 -8.22 10.93
CA TRP A 70 5.31 -8.67 10.67
C TRP A 70 6.07 -7.73 9.73
N ALA A 71 5.42 -7.13 8.74
CA ALA A 71 6.04 -6.14 7.87
C ALA A 71 6.49 -4.91 8.69
N VAL A 72 5.61 -4.38 9.55
CA VAL A 72 5.93 -3.28 10.48
C VAL A 72 7.14 -3.63 11.33
N GLN A 73 7.13 -4.83 11.93
CA GLN A 73 8.22 -5.30 12.78
C GLN A 73 9.53 -5.43 12.00
N THR A 74 9.49 -5.91 10.76
CA THR A 74 10.66 -6.08 9.90
C THR A 74 11.36 -4.75 9.65
N PHE A 75 10.61 -3.70 9.29
CA PHE A 75 11.18 -2.36 9.13
C PHE A 75 11.68 -1.78 10.46
N SER A 76 10.93 -1.98 11.55
CA SER A 76 11.30 -1.46 12.88
C SER A 76 12.60 -2.07 13.40
N LEU A 77 12.80 -3.38 13.20
CA LEU A 77 14.06 -4.04 13.56
C LEU A 77 15.24 -3.57 12.71
N LEU A 78 14.99 -3.22 11.44
CA LEU A 78 16.03 -2.75 10.54
C LEU A 78 16.51 -1.33 10.91
N VAL A 79 15.61 -0.42 11.29
CA VAL A 79 16.03 0.93 11.68
C VAL A 79 16.91 0.93 12.93
N ASP A 80 16.72 -0.05 13.82
CA ASP A 80 17.54 -0.26 15.02
C ASP A 80 18.85 -1.04 14.75
N ASP A 81 19.05 -1.60 13.55
CA ASP A 81 20.26 -2.33 13.19
C ASP A 81 21.42 -1.37 12.86
N ALA A 82 22.50 -1.47 13.62
CA ALA A 82 23.72 -0.69 13.40
C ALA A 82 24.36 -0.95 12.01
N ASN A 83 24.06 -2.08 11.38
CA ASN A 83 24.53 -2.46 10.04
C ASN A 83 23.50 -2.21 8.93
N ASN A 84 22.44 -1.44 9.20
CA ASN A 84 21.42 -1.08 8.22
C ASN A 84 22.03 -0.40 6.98
N CYS A 85 22.18 -1.18 5.91
CA CYS A 85 22.72 -0.72 4.63
C CYS A 85 21.68 -0.02 3.75
N TYR A 86 20.39 -0.15 4.08
CA TYR A 86 19.27 0.41 3.32
C TYR A 86 18.99 1.87 3.64
N ARG A 87 19.66 2.44 4.66
CA ARG A 87 19.51 3.85 5.06
C ARG A 87 18.09 4.22 5.43
N LEU A 88 17.32 3.24 5.92
CA LEU A 88 16.06 3.49 6.59
C LEU A 88 16.37 4.22 7.91
N ILE A 89 15.87 5.44 8.05
CA ILE A 89 16.18 6.32 9.21
C ILE A 89 15.00 6.50 10.16
N ASN A 90 13.78 6.19 9.71
CA ASN A 90 12.59 6.27 10.56
C ASN A 90 11.52 5.29 10.07
N VAL A 91 10.79 4.72 11.04
CA VAL A 91 9.64 3.84 10.85
C VAL A 91 8.57 4.28 11.83
N GLU A 92 7.39 4.62 11.33
CA GLU A 92 6.26 5.00 12.16
C GLU A 92 5.05 4.12 11.82
N ALA A 93 4.67 3.24 12.74
CA ALA A 93 3.42 2.49 12.63
C ALA A 93 2.24 3.45 12.89
N LYS A 94 1.22 3.38 12.04
CA LYS A 94 0.08 4.29 12.11
C LYS A 94 -1.13 3.64 12.77
N GLU A 95 -1.96 4.50 13.37
CA GLU A 95 -3.18 4.07 14.05
C GLU A 95 -4.26 3.58 13.07
N ARG A 96 -5.20 2.80 13.61
CA ARG A 96 -6.34 2.30 12.84
C ARG A 96 -7.11 3.48 12.22
N LEU A 97 -7.49 3.33 10.94
CA LEU A 97 -8.14 4.35 10.09
C LEU A 97 -7.20 5.40 9.48
N TYR A 98 -5.91 5.41 9.83
CA TYR A 98 -4.91 6.13 9.04
C TYR A 98 -4.89 5.63 7.59
N MET A 99 -4.25 6.38 6.70
CA MET A 99 -4.37 6.16 5.26
C MET A 99 -3.51 5.01 4.75
N ALA A 100 -2.48 4.70 5.53
CA ALA A 100 -1.48 3.67 5.34
C ALA A 100 -1.20 3.00 6.70
N ASP A 101 -0.47 1.90 6.67
CA ASP A 101 -0.10 1.18 7.89
C ASP A 101 1.21 1.71 8.49
N ILE A 102 2.12 2.19 7.64
CA ILE A 102 3.48 2.57 8.02
C ILE A 102 3.90 3.84 7.29
N ILE A 103 4.64 4.73 7.96
CA ILE A 103 5.48 5.72 7.28
C ILE A 103 6.93 5.26 7.36
N LEU A 104 7.60 5.20 6.21
CA LEU A 104 9.02 4.91 6.10
C LEU A 104 9.75 6.16 5.62
N GLN A 105 10.92 6.45 6.21
CA GLN A 105 11.79 7.51 5.73
C GLN A 105 13.19 6.99 5.46
N PHE A 106 13.72 7.29 4.29
CA PHE A 106 15.02 6.85 3.83
C PHE A 106 15.92 8.04 3.53
N LYS A 107 17.20 7.93 3.86
CA LYS A 107 18.22 8.92 3.46
C LYS A 107 18.75 8.60 2.07
N ARG A 108 18.73 9.58 1.17
CA ARG A 108 19.34 9.49 -0.17
C ARG A 108 20.67 10.22 -0.22
N GLU A 109 21.60 9.65 -1.00
CA GLU A 109 22.92 10.26 -1.26
C GLU A 109 22.91 11.26 -2.40
N ALA A 110 21.99 11.11 -3.36
CA ALA A 110 21.93 11.91 -4.57
C ALA A 110 20.51 12.39 -4.85
N GLY A 111 20.41 13.57 -5.46
CA GLY A 111 19.14 14.26 -5.75
C GLY A 111 18.97 15.53 -4.92
N SER A 112 17.90 16.28 -5.20
CA SER A 112 17.54 17.48 -4.45
C SER A 112 16.99 17.15 -3.06
N ARG A 113 16.42 15.95 -2.87
CA ARG A 113 15.86 15.48 -1.60
C ARG A 113 16.84 14.57 -0.86
N THR A 114 17.30 15.02 0.29
CA THR A 114 18.16 14.24 1.19
C THR A 114 17.42 13.14 1.95
N VAL A 115 16.11 13.35 2.18
CA VAL A 115 15.22 12.37 2.82
C VAL A 115 13.99 12.20 1.95
N VAL A 116 13.59 10.94 1.74
CA VAL A 116 12.35 10.61 1.05
C VAL A 116 11.47 9.84 2.02
N SER A 117 10.23 10.27 2.11
CA SER A 117 9.21 9.67 2.99
C SER A 117 8.14 9.02 2.13
N ALA A 118 7.69 7.84 2.52
CA ALA A 118 6.61 7.13 1.86
C ALA A 118 5.60 6.62 2.90
N GLU A 119 4.32 6.75 2.57
CA GLU A 119 3.24 6.07 3.29
C GLU A 119 3.00 4.72 2.64
N VAL A 120 3.09 3.64 3.40
CA VAL A 120 3.03 2.26 2.91
C VAL A 120 1.78 1.58 3.44
N ASP A 121 0.88 1.21 2.53
CA ASP A 121 -0.28 0.35 2.78
C ASP A 121 0.14 -1.11 2.52
N VAL A 122 0.19 -1.90 3.59
CA VAL A 122 0.55 -3.32 3.54
C VAL A 122 -0.71 -4.12 3.29
N LYS A 123 -0.64 -5.07 2.38
CA LYS A 123 -1.77 -5.93 2.03
C LYS A 123 -1.31 -7.37 1.95
N ALA A 124 -1.78 -8.16 2.90
CA ALA A 124 -1.51 -9.59 2.94
C ALA A 124 -2.53 -10.39 2.11
N THR A 125 -2.00 -11.34 1.33
CA THR A 125 -2.76 -12.21 0.42
C THR A 125 -2.36 -13.65 0.65
N ALA A 126 -3.33 -14.56 0.71
CA ALA A 126 -3.07 -15.98 0.92
C ALA A 126 -2.67 -16.63 -0.42
N GLU A 127 -1.56 -17.37 -0.42
CA GLU A 127 -1.07 -18.13 -1.58
C GLU A 127 -2.07 -19.20 -2.01
N ASP A 128 -2.70 -19.84 -1.03
CA ASP A 128 -3.55 -21.01 -1.18
C ASP A 128 -4.99 -20.67 -1.65
N ILE A 129 -5.33 -19.38 -1.75
CA ILE A 129 -6.67 -18.89 -2.11
C ILE A 129 -6.59 -18.08 -3.40
N GLU A 130 -7.08 -18.62 -4.51
CA GLU A 130 -7.01 -18.00 -5.85
C GLU A 130 -7.65 -16.60 -5.92
N SER A 131 -8.72 -16.37 -5.16
CA SER A 131 -9.41 -15.07 -5.10
C SER A 131 -8.74 -14.07 -4.16
N SER A 132 -7.72 -14.49 -3.39
CA SER A 132 -7.01 -13.60 -2.47
C SER A 132 -6.23 -12.55 -3.25
N GLY A 133 -6.27 -11.31 -2.77
CA GLY A 133 -5.63 -10.18 -3.45
C GLY A 133 -6.37 -9.64 -4.67
N LYS A 134 -7.54 -10.19 -5.03
CA LYS A 134 -8.40 -9.63 -6.08
C LYS A 134 -9.23 -8.47 -5.54
N SER A 135 -9.15 -7.31 -6.20
CA SER A 135 -9.92 -6.11 -5.88
C SER A 135 -9.86 -5.64 -4.40
N PRO A 136 -8.73 -5.73 -3.67
CA PRO A 136 -8.66 -5.16 -2.32
C PRO A 136 -8.91 -3.67 -2.35
N ASN A 137 -9.60 -3.18 -1.32
CA ASN A 137 -9.73 -1.76 -1.08
C ASN A 137 -8.40 -1.22 -0.54
N ILE A 138 -7.96 -0.09 -1.08
CA ILE A 138 -6.74 0.59 -0.65
C ILE A 138 -7.11 1.77 0.23
N THR A 139 -7.67 2.82 -0.37
CA THR A 139 -8.09 4.02 0.35
C THR A 139 -9.28 4.67 -0.35
N SER A 140 -9.93 5.61 0.33
CA SER A 140 -11.05 6.34 -0.23
C SER A 140 -10.59 7.32 -1.31
N PHE A 141 -11.42 7.52 -2.34
CA PHE A 141 -11.14 8.47 -3.42
C PHE A 141 -10.80 9.88 -2.89
N VAL A 142 -11.60 10.38 -1.94
CA VAL A 142 -11.42 11.72 -1.39
C VAL A 142 -10.05 11.88 -0.72
N ARG A 143 -9.64 10.91 0.11
CA ARG A 143 -8.36 10.97 0.83
C ARG A 143 -7.19 11.02 -0.15
N ILE A 144 -7.14 10.09 -1.09
CA ILE A 144 -6.02 9.99 -2.03
C ILE A 144 -5.99 11.15 -3.02
N ARG A 145 -7.16 11.56 -3.52
CA ARG A 145 -7.26 12.70 -4.42
C ARG A 145 -6.82 14.01 -3.77
N THR A 146 -7.08 14.16 -2.46
CA THR A 146 -6.70 15.35 -1.68
C THR A 146 -5.21 15.33 -1.35
N ALA A 147 -4.67 14.19 -0.91
CA ALA A 147 -3.25 14.05 -0.58
C ALA A 147 -2.34 14.51 -1.73
N TYR A 148 -2.61 14.05 -2.96
CA TYR A 148 -1.84 14.44 -4.16
C TYR A 148 -2.05 15.90 -4.63
N VAL A 149 -3.06 16.62 -4.13
CA VAL A 149 -3.25 18.07 -4.39
C VAL A 149 -2.54 18.91 -3.34
N GLU A 150 -2.52 18.43 -2.11
CA GLU A 150 -1.85 19.09 -0.98
C GLU A 150 -0.34 18.94 -1.10
N ASP A 151 0.13 17.75 -1.48
CA ASP A 151 1.52 17.44 -1.74
C ASP A 151 1.67 16.74 -3.10
N ALA A 152 2.25 17.46 -4.06
CA ALA A 152 2.47 16.92 -5.40
C ALA A 152 3.53 15.81 -5.44
N ASP A 153 4.35 15.72 -4.38
CA ASP A 153 5.42 14.75 -4.22
C ASP A 153 5.09 13.61 -3.24
N TYR A 154 3.82 13.53 -2.84
CA TYR A 154 3.31 12.46 -2.00
C TYR A 154 3.62 11.09 -2.60
N LEU A 155 4.22 10.21 -1.79
CA LEU A 155 4.55 8.84 -2.15
C LEU A 155 3.68 7.89 -1.34
N PHE A 156 2.70 7.29 -2.02
CA PHE A 156 1.84 6.27 -1.45
C PHE A 156 2.17 4.92 -2.06
N LEU A 157 2.80 4.05 -1.27
CA LEU A 157 3.21 2.73 -1.69
C LEU A 157 2.21 1.67 -1.25
N ILE A 158 2.09 0.64 -2.06
CA ILE A 158 1.40 -0.59 -1.72
C ILE A 158 2.45 -1.67 -1.59
N LEU A 159 2.53 -2.31 -0.43
CA LEU A 159 3.33 -3.50 -0.19
C LEU A 159 2.41 -4.72 -0.17
N SER A 160 2.38 -5.44 -1.28
CA SER A 160 1.68 -6.73 -1.38
C SER A 160 2.55 -7.84 -0.81
N LEU A 161 2.05 -8.57 0.18
CA LEU A 161 2.70 -9.75 0.74
C LEU A 161 1.85 -10.99 0.45
N LYS A 162 2.47 -12.03 -0.10
CA LYS A 162 1.88 -13.37 -0.23
C LYS A 162 2.32 -14.22 0.94
N HIS A 163 1.38 -14.90 1.58
CA HIS A 163 1.66 -15.78 2.69
C HIS A 163 0.99 -17.13 2.52
N ARG A 164 1.60 -18.16 3.12
CA ARG A 164 0.98 -19.47 3.33
C ARG A 164 0.94 -19.77 4.81
N VAL A 165 0.00 -20.63 5.21
CA VAL A 165 -0.14 -21.03 6.62
C VAL A 165 -0.13 -22.54 6.74
N TYR A 166 0.63 -23.06 7.70
CA TYR A 166 0.70 -24.49 7.98
C TYR A 166 0.96 -24.74 9.47
N CYS A 167 0.70 -25.96 9.91
CA CYS A 167 1.05 -26.40 11.26
C CYS A 167 2.27 -27.33 11.22
N LYS A 168 3.16 -27.20 12.21
CA LYS A 168 4.35 -28.05 12.36
C LYS A 168 4.44 -28.59 13.79
N LYS A 169 4.76 -29.88 13.94
CA LYS A 169 4.96 -30.47 15.27
C LYS A 169 6.19 -29.87 15.94
N ASN A 170 6.01 -29.36 17.15
CA ASN A 170 7.08 -28.87 18.00
C ASN A 170 7.80 -30.04 18.67
N GLY A 171 9.11 -30.17 18.45
CA GLY A 171 9.90 -31.28 18.98
C GLY A 171 10.10 -31.26 20.49
N GLN A 172 9.96 -30.11 21.14
CA GLN A 172 10.15 -29.95 22.59
C GLN A 172 8.84 -30.15 23.36
N SER A 173 7.75 -29.51 22.93
CA SER A 173 6.45 -29.60 23.63
C SER A 173 5.57 -30.76 23.15
N GLY A 174 5.85 -31.32 21.97
CA GLY A 174 5.01 -32.34 21.32
C GLY A 174 3.69 -31.80 20.74
N LEU A 175 3.42 -30.50 20.88
CA LEU A 175 2.24 -29.80 20.37
C LEU A 175 2.45 -29.35 18.91
N MET A 176 1.43 -28.74 18.30
CA MET A 176 1.49 -28.21 16.94
C MET A 176 1.63 -26.68 16.97
N ASP A 177 2.71 -26.18 16.38
CA ASP A 177 2.92 -24.74 16.15
C ASP A 177 2.25 -24.32 14.85
N GLY A 178 1.56 -23.19 14.88
CA GLY A 178 1.12 -22.52 13.65
C GLY A 178 2.25 -21.70 13.06
N VAL A 179 2.47 -21.81 11.76
CA VAL A 179 3.48 -21.07 11.02
C VAL A 179 2.80 -20.30 9.92
N MET A 180 2.87 -18.97 9.99
CA MET A 180 2.50 -18.08 8.89
C MET A 180 3.80 -17.63 8.23
N GLU A 181 3.97 -17.97 6.96
CA GLU A 181 5.22 -17.74 6.23
C GLU A 181 4.94 -16.80 5.05
N VAL A 182 5.68 -15.70 4.97
CA VAL A 182 5.66 -14.82 3.80
C VAL A 182 6.52 -15.44 2.70
N VAL A 183 5.93 -15.70 1.54
CA VAL A 183 6.53 -16.47 0.45
C VAL A 183 6.71 -15.66 -0.83
N GLY A 184 6.17 -14.44 -0.88
CA GLY A 184 6.34 -13.54 -2.00
C GLY A 184 5.97 -12.12 -1.63
N HIS A 185 6.51 -11.16 -2.35
CA HIS A 185 6.30 -9.75 -2.08
C HIS A 185 6.37 -8.92 -3.36
N LYS A 186 5.69 -7.76 -3.35
CA LYS A 186 5.82 -6.71 -4.37
C LYS A 186 5.50 -5.33 -3.79
N ALA A 187 6.34 -4.35 -4.05
CA ALA A 187 6.12 -2.95 -3.73
C ALA A 187 5.78 -2.15 -5.00
N TYR A 188 4.78 -1.29 -4.92
CA TYR A 188 4.37 -0.41 -6.01
C TYR A 188 4.13 0.99 -5.51
N ASP A 189 4.51 1.98 -6.30
CA ASP A 189 3.96 3.32 -6.17
C ASP A 189 2.56 3.35 -6.80
N LEU A 190 1.56 3.65 -5.98
CA LEU A 190 0.17 3.76 -6.42
C LEU A 190 0.04 4.71 -7.62
N LYS A 191 0.80 5.81 -7.66
CA LYS A 191 0.71 6.79 -8.73
C LYS A 191 1.00 6.17 -10.09
N PHE A 192 1.86 5.15 -10.17
CA PHE A 192 2.24 4.51 -11.42
C PHE A 192 1.45 3.26 -11.77
N ILE A 193 0.56 2.76 -10.90
CA ILE A 193 -0.27 1.58 -11.23
C ILE A 193 -1.14 1.86 -12.46
N SER A 194 -1.11 0.98 -13.46
CA SER A 194 -1.80 1.18 -14.73
C SER A 194 -3.30 1.45 -14.56
N SER A 195 -3.88 2.26 -15.46
CA SER A 195 -5.32 2.56 -15.40
C SER A 195 -6.19 1.28 -15.50
N ARG A 196 -5.71 0.24 -16.19
CA ARG A 196 -6.42 -1.06 -16.31
C ARG A 196 -6.44 -1.87 -15.01
N ASP A 197 -5.47 -1.65 -14.13
CA ASP A 197 -5.35 -2.33 -12.85
C ASP A 197 -6.02 -1.56 -11.71
N MET A 198 -6.40 -0.30 -11.94
CA MET A 198 -7.13 0.53 -10.97
C MET A 198 -8.63 0.52 -11.23
N ASN A 199 -9.38 0.15 -10.19
CA ASN A 199 -10.84 0.18 -10.16
C ASN A 199 -11.35 1.10 -9.06
N TYR A 200 -12.62 1.42 -9.15
CA TYR A 200 -13.31 2.24 -8.16
C TYR A 200 -14.60 1.55 -7.73
N ASN A 201 -14.69 1.24 -6.45
CA ASN A 201 -15.87 0.68 -5.82
C ASN A 201 -16.73 1.81 -5.23
N PRO A 202 -17.87 2.14 -5.86
CA PRO A 202 -18.70 3.24 -5.39
C PRO A 202 -19.55 2.91 -4.17
N ALA A 203 -19.65 1.63 -3.76
CA ALA A 203 -20.61 1.20 -2.75
C ALA A 203 -20.26 1.63 -1.32
N LEU A 204 -19.02 2.05 -1.06
CA LEU A 204 -18.50 2.34 0.28
C LEU A 204 -18.21 3.84 0.45
N GLY A 205 -19.04 4.55 1.20
CA GLY A 205 -18.82 5.98 1.54
C GLY A 205 -18.69 6.89 0.31
N ASN A 206 -17.56 7.62 0.21
CA ASN A 206 -17.19 8.42 -0.98
C ASN A 206 -16.51 7.59 -2.08
N GLY A 207 -16.69 6.27 -2.00
CA GLY A 207 -16.07 5.22 -2.79
C GLY A 207 -14.62 4.96 -2.43
N GLN A 208 -14.22 3.74 -2.74
CA GLN A 208 -12.89 3.22 -2.44
C GLN A 208 -12.20 2.81 -3.73
N MET A 209 -10.93 3.18 -3.82
CA MET A 209 -10.06 2.71 -4.87
C MET A 209 -9.69 1.26 -4.59
N GLN A 210 -9.71 0.47 -5.65
CA GLN A 210 -9.38 -0.95 -5.63
C GLN A 210 -8.31 -1.25 -6.67
N ILE A 211 -7.51 -2.27 -6.39
CA ILE A 211 -6.52 -2.78 -7.34
C ILE A 211 -6.99 -4.14 -7.82
N ARG A 212 -7.04 -4.36 -9.14
CA ARG A 212 -7.58 -5.58 -9.75
C ARG A 212 -6.95 -6.85 -9.19
N ASP A 213 -5.63 -6.90 -9.18
CA ASP A 213 -4.82 -7.93 -8.55
C ASP A 213 -3.61 -7.25 -7.91
N ILE A 214 -3.59 -7.19 -6.58
CA ILE A 214 -2.61 -6.40 -5.85
C ILE A 214 -1.16 -6.90 -5.97
N HIS A 215 -0.98 -8.17 -6.37
CA HIS A 215 0.35 -8.74 -6.53
C HIS A 215 0.84 -8.70 -7.98
N TYR A 216 -0.05 -8.43 -8.93
CA TYR A 216 0.24 -8.46 -10.36
C TYR A 216 -0.40 -7.27 -11.08
N VAL A 217 0.23 -6.12 -10.92
CA VAL A 217 -0.12 -4.90 -11.65
C VAL A 217 0.94 -4.55 -12.69
N SER A 218 0.54 -3.79 -13.70
CA SER A 218 1.45 -3.11 -14.61
C SER A 218 1.64 -1.67 -14.18
N VAL A 219 2.79 -1.09 -14.53
CA VAL A 219 3.10 0.32 -14.24
C VAL A 219 3.12 1.16 -15.51
N GLU A 220 2.73 2.42 -15.40
CA GLU A 220 2.72 3.43 -16.46
C GLU A 220 3.20 4.76 -15.88
N ASN A 221 4.11 5.43 -16.57
CA ASN A 221 4.59 6.74 -16.16
C ASN A 221 3.48 7.79 -16.29
N ARG A 222 3.34 8.62 -15.26
CA ARG A 222 2.44 9.78 -15.24
C ARG A 222 2.82 10.77 -14.15
N THR A 223 2.52 12.03 -14.41
CA THR A 223 2.61 13.11 -13.43
C THR A 223 1.53 12.97 -12.35
N THR A 224 1.73 13.63 -11.21
CA THR A 224 0.73 13.73 -10.14
C THR A 224 -0.58 14.36 -10.63
N TRP A 225 -0.52 15.28 -11.59
CA TRP A 225 -1.73 15.84 -12.19
C TRP A 225 -2.48 14.83 -13.05
N GLU A 226 -1.79 14.09 -13.91
CA GLU A 226 -2.40 13.03 -14.73
C GLU A 226 -3.01 11.92 -13.85
N PHE A 227 -2.37 11.61 -12.71
CA PHE A 227 -2.93 10.69 -11.72
C PHE A 227 -4.21 11.24 -11.07
N CYS A 228 -4.23 12.51 -10.68
CA CYS A 228 -5.43 13.19 -10.20
C CYS A 228 -6.59 13.12 -11.22
N GLN A 229 -6.30 13.38 -12.49
CA GLN A 229 -7.28 13.27 -13.57
C GLN A 229 -7.76 11.83 -13.80
N LEU A 230 -6.87 10.83 -13.64
CA LEU A 230 -7.26 9.42 -13.68
C LEU A 230 -8.24 9.09 -12.55
N LEU A 231 -7.95 9.50 -11.32
CA LEU A 231 -8.85 9.32 -10.18
C LEU A 231 -10.22 9.96 -10.44
N ASP A 232 -10.24 11.20 -10.95
CA ASP A 232 -11.47 11.92 -11.27
C ASP A 232 -12.28 11.19 -12.35
N ARG A 233 -11.63 10.72 -13.42
CA ARG A 233 -12.28 9.93 -14.47
C ARG A 233 -12.87 8.62 -13.94
N LYS A 234 -12.14 7.90 -13.09
CA LYS A 234 -12.61 6.64 -12.47
C LYS A 234 -13.80 6.89 -11.54
N TYR A 235 -13.77 7.98 -10.77
CA TYR A 235 -14.89 8.38 -9.92
C TYR A 235 -16.13 8.73 -10.75
N LEU A 236 -15.97 9.58 -11.76
CA LEU A 236 -17.06 10.08 -12.62
C LEU A 236 -17.61 9.00 -13.57
N GLY A 237 -16.79 8.01 -13.95
CA GLY A 237 -17.22 6.88 -14.76
C GLY A 237 -18.07 5.85 -14.01
N SER A 238 -18.21 6.00 -12.68
CA SER A 238 -19.06 5.13 -11.88
C SER A 238 -20.54 5.48 -12.03
N SER A 239 -21.38 4.48 -12.32
CA SER A 239 -22.84 4.65 -12.46
C SER A 239 -23.54 5.20 -11.22
N LYS A 240 -22.89 5.11 -10.04
CA LYS A 240 -23.44 5.61 -8.76
C LYS A 240 -22.95 7.03 -8.41
N ARG A 241 -22.16 7.68 -9.27
CA ARG A 241 -21.58 9.01 -9.01
C ARG A 241 -22.06 10.00 -10.06
N SER A 242 -22.04 11.29 -9.71
CA SER A 242 -22.47 12.36 -10.58
C SER A 242 -21.46 13.50 -10.56
N TYR A 243 -21.44 14.27 -11.64
CA TYR A 243 -20.62 15.48 -11.70
C TYR A 243 -20.93 16.44 -10.53
N ARG A 244 -22.19 16.57 -10.13
CA ARG A 244 -22.59 17.41 -9.00
C ARG A 244 -21.98 16.93 -7.67
N SER A 245 -21.93 15.61 -7.44
CA SER A 245 -21.31 15.08 -6.21
C SER A 245 -19.80 15.24 -6.23
N TRP A 246 -19.15 15.03 -7.38
CA TRP A 246 -17.74 15.32 -7.55
C TRP A 246 -17.43 16.81 -7.32
N LEU A 247 -18.22 17.72 -7.89
CA LEU A 247 -18.02 19.17 -7.73
C LEU A 247 -18.18 19.62 -6.28
N ALA A 248 -19.13 19.03 -5.53
CA ALA A 248 -19.28 19.29 -4.11
C ALA A 248 -18.02 18.87 -3.31
N LEU A 249 -17.39 17.74 -3.67
CA LEU A 249 -16.13 17.31 -3.07
C LEU A 249 -14.98 18.23 -3.48
N ALA A 250 -14.83 18.52 -4.77
CA ALA A 250 -13.79 19.41 -5.29
C ALA A 250 -13.82 20.78 -4.63
N ARG A 251 -15.03 21.29 -4.37
CA ARG A 251 -15.26 22.51 -3.61
C ARG A 251 -14.84 22.36 -2.14
N LYS A 252 -15.36 21.33 -1.46
CA LYS A 252 -15.10 21.10 -0.04
C LYS A 252 -13.60 20.93 0.27
N TYR A 253 -12.85 20.27 -0.60
CA TYR A 253 -11.44 19.92 -0.40
C TYR A 253 -10.47 20.77 -1.24
N GLY A 254 -10.94 21.86 -1.86
CA GLY A 254 -10.06 22.83 -2.54
C GLY A 254 -9.30 22.28 -3.76
N TRP A 255 -9.90 21.35 -4.51
CA TRP A 255 -9.28 20.78 -5.72
C TRP A 255 -9.37 21.74 -6.93
N ILE A 256 -10.25 22.73 -6.84
CA ILE A 256 -10.44 23.78 -7.83
C ILE A 256 -10.24 25.14 -7.16
N LYS A 257 -9.79 26.12 -7.94
CA LYS A 257 -9.72 27.52 -7.50
C LYS A 257 -11.14 28.08 -7.48
N TYR A 258 -11.42 28.92 -6.49
CA TYR A 258 -12.61 29.75 -6.47
C TYR A 258 -12.25 31.13 -6.97
N ASP A 259 -13.19 31.74 -7.70
CA ASP A 259 -13.30 33.20 -7.74
C ASP A 259 -13.96 33.69 -6.45
#